data_AF-A0A418KIX0-F1
#
_entry.id   AF-A0A418KIX0-F1
#
_cell.length_a   1.000
_cell.length_b   1.000
_cell.length_c   1.000
_cell.angle_alpha   90.00
_cell.angle_beta   90.00
_cell.angle_gamma   90.00
#
_symmetry.space_group_name_H-M   'P 1'
#
loop_
_entity.id
_entity.type
_entity.pdbx_description
1 polymer ?
#
loop_
_entity_poly.entity_id
_entity_poly.type
_entity_poly.pdbx_seq_one_letter_code
_entity_poly.pdbx_strand_id
1 'polypeptide(L)'
;MGQSGRMREDPPTVVDRTTLRQVLHSGDPAAIVAVVAGHDVRPALQLAGDAVLVALEAGATGADNVAGTVVATLRERVWDGDLELAEELVAVSDGRARLGEILTVELDDVADLLEGDLNDGGGYLDLQTGDTWPLVDGDDGYLADVGVDLDDEPDRWLRVHPLGSHDGWEDMAHFAAGVTDDRLRGRLDEAIHGRGAFRRFKDAVHQAGVAEQWYGFSAERRAGRARAWLAGEGIRARPRRWVDSAGDG
;
A
#
# COMPACT_ATOMS: atom_id res chain seq x y z
N MET A 1 -43.63 7.20 -29.80
CA MET A 1 -43.09 6.19 -28.88
C MET A 1 -41.61 6.00 -29.20
N GLY A 2 -40.75 6.80 -28.59
CA GLY A 2 -39.30 6.66 -28.73
C GLY A 2 -38.79 5.71 -27.66
N GLN A 3 -38.21 4.59 -28.05
CA GLN A 3 -37.45 3.74 -27.14
C GLN A 3 -36.07 4.38 -26.96
N SER A 4 -35.83 4.97 -25.79
CA SER A 4 -34.49 5.33 -25.34
C SER A 4 -33.71 4.03 -25.12
N GLY A 5 -32.79 3.74 -26.04
CA GLY A 5 -31.79 2.69 -25.86
C GLY A 5 -30.93 3.04 -24.65
N ARG A 6 -31.02 2.23 -23.58
CA ARG A 6 -29.98 2.23 -22.55
C ARG A 6 -28.70 1.76 -23.22
N MET A 7 -27.77 2.68 -23.42
CA MET A 7 -26.39 2.35 -23.75
C MET A 7 -25.88 1.51 -22.59
N ARG A 8 -25.58 0.23 -22.84
CA ARG A 8 -24.80 -0.58 -21.91
C ARG A 8 -23.41 0.03 -21.92
N GLU A 9 -23.07 0.77 -20.88
CA GLU A 9 -21.69 1.16 -20.63
C GLU A 9 -20.91 -0.13 -20.37
N ASP A 10 -19.85 -0.36 -21.14
CA ASP A 10 -18.94 -1.46 -20.87
C ASP A 10 -18.36 -1.27 -19.46
N PRO A 11 -18.16 -2.36 -18.68
CA PRO A 11 -17.57 -2.23 -17.36
C PRO A 11 -16.20 -1.54 -17.47
N PRO A 12 -15.87 -0.66 -16.52
CA PRO A 12 -14.60 0.05 -16.54
C PRO A 12 -13.44 -0.95 -16.57
N THR A 13 -12.44 -0.67 -17.41
CA THR A 13 -11.22 -1.47 -17.47
C THR A 13 -10.48 -1.37 -16.15
N VAL A 14 -10.06 -2.51 -15.58
CA VAL A 14 -9.24 -2.53 -14.37
C VAL A 14 -7.93 -1.79 -14.62
N VAL A 15 -7.55 -0.95 -13.66
CA VAL A 15 -6.32 -0.16 -13.75
C VAL A 15 -5.09 -1.07 -13.74
N ASP A 16 -4.12 -0.79 -14.62
CA ASP A 16 -2.80 -1.39 -14.53
C ASP A 16 -2.01 -0.76 -13.38
N ARG A 17 -1.57 -1.59 -12.43
CA ARG A 17 -0.81 -1.16 -11.26
C ARG A 17 0.54 -0.56 -11.65
N THR A 18 1.16 -1.02 -12.73
CA THR A 18 2.43 -0.47 -13.21
C THR A 18 2.23 0.96 -13.68
N THR A 19 1.17 1.21 -14.45
CA THR A 19 0.76 2.55 -14.87
C THR A 19 0.48 3.47 -13.68
N LEU A 20 -0.26 3.00 -12.66
CA LEU A 20 -0.49 3.79 -11.44
C LEU A 20 0.82 4.16 -10.72
N ARG A 21 1.74 3.22 -10.55
CA ARG A 21 3.06 3.49 -9.94
C ARG A 21 3.86 4.50 -10.77
N GLN A 22 3.82 4.40 -12.09
CA GLN A 22 4.53 5.32 -12.97
C GLN A 22 4.01 6.75 -12.84
N VAL A 23 2.69 6.96 -12.81
CA VAL A 23 2.12 8.31 -12.67
C VAL A 23 2.27 8.86 -11.25
N LEU A 24 2.23 8.00 -10.22
CA LEU A 24 2.57 8.39 -8.86
C LEU A 24 4.03 8.84 -8.78
N HIS A 25 4.95 8.06 -9.36
CA HIS A 25 6.37 8.37 -9.38
C HIS A 25 6.70 9.64 -10.17
N SER A 26 6.03 9.90 -11.29
CA SER A 26 6.21 11.14 -12.05
C SER A 26 5.66 12.36 -11.33
N GLY A 27 4.68 12.16 -10.44
CA GLY A 27 3.98 13.22 -9.73
C GLY A 27 3.13 14.11 -10.64
N ASP A 28 2.86 13.72 -11.89
CA ASP A 28 2.03 14.50 -12.83
C ASP A 28 0.56 14.50 -12.38
N PRO A 29 0.05 15.63 -11.86
CA PRO A 29 -1.27 15.66 -11.25
C PRO A 29 -2.40 15.42 -12.27
N ALA A 30 -2.21 15.84 -13.52
CA ALA A 30 -3.21 15.66 -14.58
C ALA A 30 -3.25 14.21 -15.07
N ALA A 31 -2.07 13.58 -15.21
CA ALA A 31 -1.97 12.18 -15.57
C ALA A 31 -2.58 11.27 -14.49
N ILE A 32 -2.35 11.58 -13.22
CA ILE A 32 -2.96 10.87 -12.09
C ILE A 32 -4.49 10.92 -12.18
N VAL A 33 -5.08 12.11 -12.32
CA VAL A 33 -6.54 12.27 -12.41
C VAL A 33 -7.09 11.49 -13.61
N ALA A 34 -6.43 11.56 -14.77
CA ALA A 34 -6.85 10.86 -15.97
C ALA A 34 -6.84 9.33 -15.79
N VAL A 35 -5.78 8.76 -15.18
CA VAL A 35 -5.68 7.32 -14.93
C VAL A 35 -6.76 6.86 -13.97
N VAL A 36 -6.95 7.55 -12.84
CA VAL A 36 -7.93 7.15 -11.81
C VAL A 36 -9.36 7.32 -12.29
N ALA A 37 -9.68 8.39 -13.01
CA ALA A 37 -11.03 8.63 -13.53
C ALA A 37 -11.45 7.63 -14.63
N GLY A 38 -10.48 7.07 -15.37
CA GLY A 38 -10.73 6.22 -16.53
C GLY A 38 -10.82 4.72 -16.24
N HIS A 39 -10.53 4.27 -15.01
CA HIS A 39 -10.32 2.85 -14.71
C HIS A 39 -11.00 2.40 -13.41
N ASP A 40 -11.25 1.10 -13.28
CA ASP A 40 -11.58 0.48 -11.99
C ASP A 40 -10.31 0.33 -11.15
N VAL A 41 -10.22 1.11 -10.09
CA VAL A 41 -9.09 1.14 -9.16
C VAL A 41 -9.29 0.25 -7.92
N ARG A 42 -10.41 -0.48 -7.81
CA ARG A 42 -10.71 -1.36 -6.65
C ARG A 42 -9.56 -2.30 -6.26
N PRO A 43 -8.81 -2.93 -7.19
CA PRO A 43 -7.69 -3.82 -6.84
C PRO A 43 -6.41 -3.09 -6.37
N ALA A 44 -6.39 -1.77 -6.40
CA ALA A 44 -5.21 -0.95 -6.12
C ALA A 44 -5.56 0.35 -5.37
N LEU A 45 -6.57 0.33 -4.51
CA LEU A 45 -7.12 1.54 -3.86
C LEU A 45 -6.12 2.27 -2.96
N GLN A 46 -5.24 1.57 -2.25
CA GLN A 46 -4.20 2.18 -1.42
C GLN A 46 -3.24 2.98 -2.32
N LEU A 47 -2.75 2.35 -3.39
CA LEU A 47 -1.88 3.00 -4.38
C LEU A 47 -2.60 4.15 -5.14
N ALA A 48 -3.85 3.96 -5.53
CA ALA A 48 -4.64 4.97 -6.21
C ALA A 48 -4.93 6.17 -5.28
N GLY A 49 -5.23 5.92 -4.00
CA GLY A 49 -5.43 6.99 -3.03
C GLY A 49 -4.14 7.78 -2.76
N ASP A 50 -2.99 7.12 -2.71
CA ASP A 50 -1.70 7.83 -2.65
C ASP A 50 -1.47 8.74 -3.86
N ALA A 51 -1.76 8.26 -5.07
CA ALA A 51 -1.70 9.09 -6.26
C ALA A 51 -2.68 10.28 -6.17
N VAL A 52 -3.92 10.04 -5.73
CA VAL A 52 -4.92 11.11 -5.58
C VAL A 52 -4.52 12.13 -4.51
N LEU A 53 -3.86 11.73 -3.40
CA LEU A 53 -3.30 12.68 -2.43
C LEU A 53 -2.32 13.63 -3.12
N VAL A 54 -1.44 13.11 -3.98
CA VAL A 54 -0.51 13.94 -4.76
C VAL A 54 -1.25 14.94 -5.65
N ALA A 55 -2.29 14.48 -6.36
CA ALA A 55 -3.08 15.34 -7.23
C ALA A 55 -3.89 16.42 -6.49
N LEU A 56 -4.45 16.09 -5.32
CA LEU A 56 -5.19 17.03 -4.46
C LEU A 56 -4.26 18.13 -3.93
N GLU A 57 -3.11 17.75 -3.38
CA GLU A 57 -2.11 18.70 -2.85
C GLU A 57 -1.55 19.61 -3.95
N ALA A 58 -1.51 19.15 -5.20
CA ALA A 58 -1.14 19.96 -6.36
C ALA A 58 -2.29 20.83 -6.92
N GLY A 59 -3.51 20.72 -6.37
CA GLY A 59 -4.68 21.47 -6.83
C GLY A 59 -5.14 21.09 -8.24
N ALA A 60 -4.95 19.83 -8.64
CA ALA A 60 -5.29 19.38 -9.99
C ALA A 60 -6.79 19.49 -10.29
N THR A 61 -7.11 19.94 -11.51
CA THR A 61 -8.51 19.98 -11.97
C THR A 61 -9.09 18.56 -12.00
N GLY A 62 -10.19 18.35 -11.26
CA GLY A 62 -10.88 17.06 -11.17
C GLY A 62 -10.38 16.14 -10.05
N ALA A 63 -9.36 16.55 -9.27
CA ALA A 63 -8.84 15.77 -8.14
C ALA A 63 -9.90 15.46 -7.08
N ASP A 64 -10.76 16.44 -6.73
CA ASP A 64 -11.82 16.23 -5.74
C ASP A 64 -12.85 15.17 -6.16
N ASN A 65 -13.13 15.07 -7.47
CA ASN A 65 -14.09 14.08 -7.99
C ASN A 65 -13.53 12.66 -7.90
N VAL A 66 -12.28 12.47 -8.35
CA VAL A 66 -11.62 11.16 -8.21
C VAL A 66 -11.41 10.80 -6.74
N ALA A 67 -11.09 11.78 -5.88
CA ALA A 67 -11.00 11.58 -4.43
C ALA A 67 -12.32 11.11 -3.83
N GLY A 68 -13.45 11.74 -4.18
CA GLY A 68 -14.78 11.31 -3.73
C GLY A 68 -15.10 9.86 -4.13
N THR A 69 -14.70 9.45 -5.33
CA THR A 69 -14.89 8.07 -5.83
C THR A 69 -14.02 7.07 -5.06
N VAL A 70 -12.73 7.38 -4.87
CA VAL A 70 -11.81 6.53 -4.11
C VAL A 70 -12.25 6.41 -2.65
N VAL A 71 -12.63 7.53 -2.01
CA VAL A 71 -13.14 7.57 -0.62
C VAL A 71 -14.38 6.70 -0.45
N ALA A 72 -15.34 6.79 -1.37
CA ALA A 72 -16.55 5.96 -1.30
C ALA A 72 -16.21 4.47 -1.38
N THR A 73 -15.27 4.10 -2.25
CA THR A 73 -14.86 2.71 -2.46
C THR A 73 -14.05 2.15 -1.28
N LEU A 74 -13.14 2.94 -0.71
CA LEU A 74 -12.39 2.59 0.51
C LEU A 74 -13.35 2.33 1.69
N ARG A 75 -14.34 3.21 1.89
CA ARG A 75 -15.36 3.06 2.94
C ARG A 75 -16.31 1.88 2.74
N GLU A 76 -16.45 1.41 1.50
CA GLU A 76 -17.21 0.20 1.19
C GLU A 76 -16.37 -1.08 1.44
N ARG A 77 -15.08 -1.06 1.08
CA ARG A 77 -14.18 -2.22 1.19
C ARG A 77 -13.75 -2.51 2.63
N VAL A 78 -13.39 -1.47 3.39
CA VAL A 78 -13.04 -1.53 4.81
C VAL A 78 -11.93 -2.56 5.13
N TRP A 79 -10.86 -2.56 4.35
CA TRP A 79 -9.63 -3.24 4.73
C TRP A 79 -8.79 -2.35 5.66
N ASP A 80 -7.78 -2.92 6.31
CA ASP A 80 -6.81 -2.14 7.09
C ASP A 80 -6.25 -1.01 6.23
N GLY A 81 -6.18 0.20 6.81
CA GLY A 81 -5.70 1.40 6.14
C GLY A 81 -6.73 2.09 5.25
N ASP A 82 -7.89 1.48 4.97
CA ASP A 82 -8.87 2.08 4.06
C ASP A 82 -9.55 3.30 4.69
N LEU A 83 -9.89 3.22 5.97
CA LEU A 83 -10.52 4.33 6.69
C LEU A 83 -9.52 5.47 6.90
N GLU A 84 -8.29 5.13 7.25
CA GLU A 84 -7.19 6.09 7.45
C GLU A 84 -6.93 6.89 6.17
N LEU A 85 -6.80 6.20 5.03
CA LEU A 85 -6.61 6.83 3.72
C LEU A 85 -7.82 7.64 3.28
N ALA A 86 -9.05 7.11 3.47
CA ALA A 86 -10.26 7.82 3.10
C ALA A 86 -10.42 9.13 3.90
N GLU A 87 -10.14 9.11 5.20
CA GLU A 87 -10.18 10.31 6.03
C GLU A 87 -9.09 11.31 5.64
N GLU A 88 -7.91 10.83 5.22
CA GLU A 88 -6.83 11.70 4.76
C GLU A 88 -7.18 12.41 3.45
N LEU A 89 -7.70 11.67 2.46
CA LEU A 89 -8.19 12.22 1.20
C LEU A 89 -9.25 13.31 1.43
N VAL A 90 -10.20 13.07 2.35
CA VAL A 90 -11.23 14.05 2.70
C VAL A 90 -10.62 15.29 3.34
N ALA A 91 -9.67 15.13 4.27
CA ALA A 91 -9.06 16.26 4.94
C ALA A 91 -8.24 17.14 3.99
N VAL A 92 -7.47 16.54 3.08
CA VAL A 92 -6.72 17.27 2.06
C VAL A 92 -7.67 17.99 1.11
N SER A 93 -8.71 17.31 0.61
CA SER A 93 -9.73 17.91 -0.28
C SER A 93 -10.47 19.08 0.39
N ASP A 94 -10.83 18.96 1.67
CA ASP A 94 -11.49 20.03 2.43
C ASP A 94 -10.54 21.12 2.95
N GLY A 95 -9.21 20.98 2.77
CA GLY A 95 -8.21 21.88 3.35
C GLY A 95 -8.20 21.89 4.89
N ARG A 96 -8.54 20.77 5.53
CA ARG A 96 -8.66 20.64 6.99
C ARG A 96 -7.39 20.06 7.60
N ALA A 97 -6.97 20.63 8.72
CA ALA A 97 -5.94 20.02 9.56
C ALA A 97 -6.46 18.73 10.22
N ARG A 98 -5.58 17.74 10.35
CA ARG A 98 -5.79 16.53 11.15
C ARG A 98 -4.71 16.39 12.20
N LEU A 99 -5.07 15.77 13.33
CA LEU A 99 -4.11 15.36 14.35
C LEU A 99 -3.18 14.28 13.80
N GLY A 100 -1.98 14.20 14.36
CA GLY A 100 -0.94 13.26 13.93
C GLY A 100 0.07 13.89 12.98
N GLU A 101 1.30 13.40 13.07
CA GLU A 101 2.44 13.88 12.30
C GLU A 101 2.38 13.33 10.88
N ILE A 102 2.72 14.16 9.89
CA ILE A 102 2.82 13.70 8.51
C ILE A 102 4.21 13.13 8.31
N LEU A 103 4.28 11.89 7.85
CA LEU A 103 5.53 11.26 7.47
C LEU A 103 5.44 10.79 6.02
N THR A 104 6.40 11.22 5.22
CA THR A 104 6.59 10.72 3.87
C THR A 104 7.31 9.38 3.95
N VAL A 105 6.70 8.29 3.51
CA VAL A 105 7.17 6.92 3.78
C VAL A 105 6.79 5.95 2.66
N GLU A 106 7.62 4.94 2.44
CA GLU A 106 7.27 3.78 1.61
C GLU A 106 6.56 2.73 2.46
N LEU A 107 5.27 2.56 2.25
CA LEU A 107 4.45 1.63 3.04
C LEU A 107 4.87 0.17 2.87
N ASP A 108 5.44 -0.21 1.71
CA ASP A 108 5.92 -1.57 1.48
C ASP A 108 7.15 -1.88 2.36
N ASP A 109 8.05 -0.90 2.53
CA ASP A 109 9.21 -1.03 3.39
C ASP A 109 8.80 -1.17 4.87
N VAL A 110 7.81 -0.40 5.33
CA VAL A 110 7.25 -0.55 6.69
C VAL A 110 6.56 -1.90 6.84
N ALA A 111 5.83 -2.35 5.83
CA ALA A 111 5.21 -3.67 5.84
C ALA A 111 6.24 -4.80 5.90
N ASP A 112 7.40 -4.67 5.23
CA ASP A 112 8.51 -5.62 5.32
C ASP A 112 9.00 -5.77 6.78
N LEU A 113 9.13 -4.66 7.52
CA LEU A 113 9.49 -4.71 8.94
C LEU A 113 8.43 -5.42 9.79
N LEU A 114 7.15 -5.07 9.59
CA LEU A 114 6.02 -5.62 10.34
C LEU A 114 5.85 -7.13 10.10
N GLU A 115 6.11 -7.61 8.88
CA GLU A 115 5.91 -9.02 8.52
C GLU A 115 7.16 -9.89 8.74
N GLY A 116 8.21 -9.32 9.33
CA GLY A 116 9.44 -10.02 9.69
C GLY A 116 9.22 -11.19 10.66
N ASP A 117 10.26 -12.01 10.84
CA ASP A 117 10.22 -13.10 11.82
C ASP A 117 10.05 -12.55 13.25
N LEU A 118 9.25 -13.23 14.08
CA LEU A 118 8.95 -12.76 15.44
C LEU A 118 10.16 -12.73 16.37
N ASN A 119 11.21 -13.50 16.08
CA ASN A 119 12.40 -13.58 16.93
C ASN A 119 13.47 -12.59 16.46
N ASP A 120 13.66 -12.48 15.14
CA ASP A 120 14.84 -11.86 14.56
C ASP A 120 14.53 -10.73 13.55
N GLY A 121 13.25 -10.46 13.30
CA GLY A 121 12.77 -9.43 12.37
C GLY A 121 12.44 -8.09 13.02
N GLY A 122 11.73 -7.24 12.28
CA GLY A 122 11.47 -5.84 12.67
C GLY A 122 12.61 -4.91 12.28
N GLY A 123 12.63 -3.73 12.87
CA GLY A 123 13.58 -2.68 12.52
C GLY A 123 13.28 -1.35 13.18
N TYR A 124 13.84 -0.29 12.63
CA TYR A 124 13.57 1.09 13.00
C TYR A 124 13.03 1.87 11.80
N LEU A 125 12.13 2.81 12.06
CA LEU A 125 11.68 3.82 11.13
C LEU A 125 12.26 5.16 11.55
N ASP A 126 12.92 5.84 10.62
CA ASP A 126 13.40 7.21 10.77
C ASP A 126 12.21 8.17 10.64
N LEU A 127 11.84 8.85 11.72
CA LEU A 127 10.71 9.80 11.73
C LEU A 127 11.03 11.12 11.04
N GLN A 128 12.28 11.38 10.66
CA GLN A 128 12.66 12.55 9.87
C GLN A 128 12.61 12.26 8.37
N THR A 129 13.12 11.10 7.94
CA THR A 129 13.24 10.77 6.50
C THR A 129 12.18 9.80 5.99
N GLY A 130 11.56 9.04 6.89
CA GLY A 130 10.67 7.92 6.56
C GLY A 130 11.39 6.63 6.16
N ASP A 131 12.72 6.58 6.28
CA ASP A 131 13.52 5.40 5.91
C ASP A 131 13.43 4.29 6.95
N THR A 132 13.42 3.05 6.47
CA THR A 132 13.37 1.86 7.30
C THR A 132 14.74 1.18 7.41
N TRP A 133 15.06 0.72 8.59
CA TRP A 133 16.31 0.07 8.94
C TRP A 133 16.03 -1.30 9.58
N PRO A 134 16.02 -2.39 8.81
CA PRO A 134 15.68 -3.73 9.29
C PRO A 134 16.73 -4.29 10.23
N LEU A 135 16.35 -5.09 11.23
CA LEU A 135 17.32 -5.82 12.04
C LEU A 135 17.95 -6.96 11.24
N VAL A 136 19.17 -7.34 11.62
CA VAL A 136 19.84 -8.52 11.09
C VAL A 136 20.03 -9.50 12.25
N ASP A 137 19.41 -10.68 12.15
CA ASP A 137 19.41 -11.69 13.22
C ASP A 137 18.98 -11.11 14.60
N GLY A 138 17.98 -10.21 14.58
CA GLY A 138 17.45 -9.55 15.78
C GLY A 138 18.32 -8.45 16.38
N ASP A 139 19.45 -8.12 15.74
CA ASP A 139 20.45 -7.17 16.22
C ASP A 139 20.51 -5.91 15.35
N ASP A 140 20.79 -4.77 15.99
CA ASP A 140 20.95 -3.46 15.36
C ASP A 140 22.41 -2.97 15.30
N GLY A 141 23.38 -3.80 15.69
CA GLY A 141 24.79 -3.40 15.77
C GLY A 141 25.39 -2.93 14.45
N TYR A 142 24.87 -3.43 13.31
CA TYR A 142 25.32 -2.98 11.99
C TYR A 142 24.90 -1.54 11.66
N LEU A 143 23.91 -0.98 12.37
CA LEU A 143 23.44 0.39 12.15
C LEU A 143 24.55 1.42 12.44
N ALA A 144 25.31 1.20 13.51
CA ALA A 144 26.47 2.04 13.82
C ALA A 144 27.51 2.03 12.70
N ASP A 145 27.73 0.88 12.04
CA ASP A 145 28.68 0.74 10.92
C ASP A 145 28.23 1.49 9.66
N VAL A 146 26.93 1.72 9.49
CA VAL A 146 26.35 2.51 8.38
C VAL A 146 26.03 3.95 8.78
N GLY A 147 26.48 4.38 9.97
CA GLY A 147 26.36 5.77 10.44
C GLY A 147 25.00 6.12 11.04
N VAL A 148 24.20 5.11 11.42
CA VAL A 148 22.95 5.29 12.15
C VAL A 148 23.23 5.15 13.65
N ASP A 149 23.17 6.27 14.37
CA ASP A 149 23.27 6.32 15.83
C ASP A 149 21.87 6.46 16.43
N LEU A 150 21.39 5.39 17.05
CA LEU A 150 20.06 5.35 17.68
C LEU A 150 20.01 6.11 19.01
N ASP A 151 21.17 6.31 19.66
CA ASP A 151 21.26 6.93 20.99
C ASP A 151 21.39 8.46 20.93
N ASP A 152 21.88 9.01 19.81
CA ASP A 152 22.11 10.47 19.64
C ASP A 152 20.80 11.26 19.52
N GLU A 153 19.79 10.70 18.82
CA GLU A 153 18.47 11.29 18.63
C GLU A 153 17.35 10.28 18.96
N PRO A 154 17.08 9.97 20.24
CA PRO A 154 16.18 8.89 20.62
C PRO A 154 14.72 9.12 20.17
N ASP A 155 14.29 10.37 20.05
CA ASP A 155 12.94 10.73 19.59
C ASP A 155 12.78 10.65 18.06
N ARG A 156 13.87 10.47 17.30
CA ARG A 156 13.85 10.32 15.83
C ARG A 156 13.50 8.90 15.40
N TRP A 157 13.81 7.90 16.21
CA TRP A 157 13.74 6.50 15.81
C TRP A 157 12.52 5.81 16.40
N LEU A 158 11.59 5.38 15.53
CA LEU A 158 10.47 4.55 15.95
C LEU A 158 10.83 3.07 15.78
N ARG A 159 10.84 2.32 16.89
CA ARG A 159 11.03 0.87 16.85
C ARG A 159 9.80 0.18 16.25
N VAL A 160 10.01 -0.60 15.21
CA VAL A 160 8.99 -1.45 14.58
C VAL A 160 9.21 -2.89 15.02
N HIS A 161 8.29 -3.41 15.83
CA HIS A 161 8.30 -4.82 16.21
C HIS A 161 7.58 -5.68 15.16
N PRO A 162 8.13 -6.86 14.82
CA PRO A 162 7.47 -7.76 13.87
C PRO A 162 6.19 -8.32 14.47
N LEU A 163 5.14 -8.40 13.65
CA LEU A 163 3.86 -9.04 13.94
C LEU A 163 3.82 -10.48 13.41
N GLY A 164 4.85 -10.88 12.65
CA GLY A 164 5.01 -12.23 12.13
C GLY A 164 4.29 -12.45 10.80
N SER A 165 4.19 -13.72 10.40
CA SER A 165 3.73 -14.12 9.07
C SER A 165 2.23 -14.46 8.99
N HIS A 166 1.45 -14.16 10.04
CA HIS A 166 0.03 -14.53 10.08
C HIS A 166 -0.77 -13.85 8.97
N ASP A 167 -0.66 -12.53 8.84
CA ASP A 167 -1.39 -11.75 7.84
C ASP A 167 -0.98 -12.14 6.41
N GLY A 168 0.31 -12.40 6.19
CA GLY A 168 0.80 -12.90 4.90
C GLY A 168 0.23 -14.29 4.56
N TRP A 169 -0.06 -15.12 5.57
CA TRP A 169 -0.74 -16.40 5.37
C TRP A 169 -2.22 -16.21 5.05
N GLU A 170 -2.92 -15.33 5.78
CA GLU A 170 -4.31 -14.98 5.49
C GLU A 170 -4.48 -14.40 4.08
N ASP A 171 -3.53 -13.57 3.64
CA ASP A 171 -3.53 -13.04 2.28
C ASP A 171 -3.46 -14.17 1.23
N MET A 172 -2.63 -15.20 1.43
CA MET A 172 -2.59 -16.36 0.53
C MET A 172 -3.93 -17.09 0.47
N ALA A 173 -4.59 -17.27 1.62
CA ALA A 173 -5.90 -17.92 1.72
C ALA A 173 -6.99 -17.08 1.03
N HIS A 174 -7.02 -15.77 1.26
CA HIS A 174 -7.96 -14.86 0.62
C HIS A 174 -7.77 -14.81 -0.90
N PHE A 175 -6.53 -14.76 -1.36
CA PHE A 175 -6.23 -14.80 -2.79
C PHE A 175 -6.71 -16.11 -3.42
N ALA A 176 -6.37 -17.25 -2.81
CA ALA A 176 -6.80 -18.56 -3.30
C ALA A 176 -8.33 -18.64 -3.42
N ALA A 177 -9.06 -18.23 -2.37
CA ALA A 177 -10.52 -18.20 -2.37
C ALA A 177 -11.13 -17.31 -3.46
N GLY A 178 -10.44 -16.23 -3.85
CA GLY A 178 -10.85 -15.31 -4.91
C GLY A 178 -10.61 -15.83 -6.34
N VAL A 179 -9.83 -16.91 -6.53
CA VAL A 179 -9.55 -17.46 -7.87
C VAL A 179 -10.78 -18.16 -8.44
N THR A 180 -11.26 -17.73 -9.61
CA THR A 180 -12.44 -18.30 -10.28
C THR A 180 -12.22 -19.71 -10.83
N ASP A 181 -11.01 -20.05 -11.27
CA ASP A 181 -10.67 -21.41 -11.74
C ASP A 181 -10.60 -22.38 -10.55
N ASP A 182 -11.58 -23.28 -10.45
CA ASP A 182 -11.70 -24.22 -9.32
C ASP A 182 -10.49 -25.16 -9.19
N ARG A 183 -9.84 -25.53 -10.29
CA ARG A 183 -8.64 -26.39 -10.25
C ARG A 183 -7.45 -25.62 -9.71
N LEU A 184 -7.29 -24.36 -10.13
CA LEU A 184 -6.23 -23.50 -9.59
C LEU A 184 -6.50 -23.18 -8.11
N ARG A 185 -7.74 -22.84 -7.74
CA ARG A 185 -8.15 -22.62 -6.35
C ARG A 185 -7.76 -23.78 -5.46
N GLY A 186 -8.17 -25.01 -5.83
CA GLY A 186 -7.83 -26.21 -5.05
C GLY A 186 -6.32 -26.43 -4.90
N ARG A 187 -5.53 -26.17 -5.94
CA ARG A 187 -4.06 -26.25 -5.86
C ARG A 187 -3.45 -25.21 -4.92
N LEU A 188 -3.96 -23.98 -4.93
CA LEU A 188 -3.49 -22.92 -4.05
C LEU A 188 -3.89 -23.21 -2.60
N ASP A 189 -5.11 -23.67 -2.36
CA ASP A 189 -5.60 -24.10 -1.04
C ASP A 189 -4.75 -25.23 -0.47
N GLU A 190 -4.37 -26.23 -1.28
CA GLU A 190 -3.45 -27.29 -0.82
C GLU A 190 -2.06 -26.73 -0.49
N ALA A 191 -1.57 -25.75 -1.26
CA ALA A 191 -0.22 -25.21 -1.12
C ALA A 191 0.01 -24.48 0.21
N ILE A 192 -1.03 -23.81 0.75
CA ILE A 192 -0.93 -22.98 1.96
C ILE A 192 -0.82 -23.75 3.28
N HIS A 193 -0.91 -25.09 3.27
CA HIS A 193 -0.91 -25.90 4.49
C HIS A 193 0.48 -26.47 4.85
N GLY A 194 0.90 -26.34 6.11
CA GLY A 194 2.10 -26.99 6.64
C GLY A 194 3.43 -26.31 6.30
N ARG A 195 4.55 -26.92 6.73
CA ARG A 195 5.89 -26.32 6.61
C ARG A 195 6.24 -25.97 5.16
N GLY A 196 6.66 -24.74 4.90
CA GLY A 196 7.03 -24.27 3.55
C GLY A 196 5.86 -23.82 2.68
N ALA A 197 4.70 -23.54 3.29
CA ALA A 197 3.50 -23.04 2.62
C ALA A 197 3.76 -21.86 1.68
N PHE A 198 4.40 -20.80 2.19
CA PHE A 198 4.73 -19.60 1.42
C PHE A 198 5.47 -19.91 0.12
N ARG A 199 6.52 -20.73 0.17
CA ARG A 199 7.29 -21.10 -1.03
C ARG A 199 6.45 -21.89 -2.02
N ARG A 200 5.72 -22.91 -1.55
CA ARG A 200 4.87 -23.73 -2.45
C ARG A 200 3.76 -22.92 -3.10
N PHE A 201 3.14 -22.02 -2.34
CA PHE A 201 2.13 -21.11 -2.87
C PHE A 201 2.72 -20.21 -3.94
N LYS A 202 3.88 -19.57 -3.67
CA LYS A 202 4.62 -18.76 -4.65
C LYS A 202 4.95 -19.59 -5.92
N ASP A 203 5.45 -20.80 -5.76
CA ASP A 203 5.74 -21.70 -6.89
C ASP A 203 4.46 -22.00 -7.71
N ALA A 204 3.32 -22.22 -7.05
CA ALA A 204 2.05 -22.50 -7.69
C ALA A 204 1.50 -21.29 -8.48
N VAL A 205 1.57 -20.06 -7.93
CA VAL A 205 1.12 -18.85 -8.65
C VAL A 205 2.01 -18.54 -9.86
N HIS A 206 3.32 -18.79 -9.77
CA HIS A 206 4.25 -18.66 -10.90
C HIS A 206 3.94 -19.67 -12.01
N GLN A 207 3.75 -20.94 -11.65
CA GLN A 207 3.40 -22.00 -12.61
C GLN A 207 2.05 -21.76 -13.28
N ALA A 208 1.11 -21.11 -12.58
CA ALA A 208 -0.21 -20.79 -13.11
C ALA A 208 -0.26 -19.48 -13.91
N GLY A 209 0.82 -18.68 -13.92
CA GLY A 209 0.86 -17.40 -14.62
C GLY A 209 0.05 -16.28 -13.95
N VAL A 210 -0.28 -16.42 -12.66
CA VAL A 210 -1.07 -15.43 -11.89
C VAL A 210 -0.21 -14.67 -10.86
N ALA A 211 1.10 -14.73 -11.00
CA ALA A 211 2.04 -14.09 -10.07
C ALA A 211 1.82 -12.57 -9.95
N GLU A 212 1.58 -11.88 -11.06
CA GLU A 212 1.31 -10.43 -11.05
C GLU A 212 0.06 -10.09 -10.22
N GLN A 213 -1.02 -10.85 -10.40
CA GLN A 213 -2.27 -10.66 -9.66
C GLN A 213 -2.06 -10.90 -8.16
N TRP A 214 -1.31 -11.95 -7.80
CA TRP A 214 -0.95 -12.24 -6.42
C TRP A 214 -0.13 -11.11 -5.80
N TYR A 215 0.96 -10.68 -6.44
CA TYR A 215 1.82 -9.64 -5.89
C TYR A 215 1.12 -8.28 -5.85
N GLY A 216 0.21 -8.00 -6.78
CA GLY A 216 -0.65 -6.83 -6.72
C GLY A 216 -1.61 -6.86 -5.53
N PHE A 217 -2.31 -7.98 -5.32
CA PHE A 217 -3.20 -8.19 -4.18
C PHE A 217 -2.47 -8.11 -2.84
N SER A 218 -1.32 -8.79 -2.72
CA SER A 218 -0.53 -8.80 -1.50
C SER A 218 0.01 -7.40 -1.20
N ALA A 219 0.62 -6.71 -2.17
CA ALA A 219 1.12 -5.34 -1.95
C ALA A 219 0.01 -4.36 -1.53
N GLU A 220 -1.20 -4.50 -2.07
CA GLU A 220 -2.36 -3.70 -1.65
C GLU A 220 -2.73 -3.91 -0.18
N ARG A 221 -2.77 -5.17 0.27
CA ARG A 221 -3.08 -5.56 1.65
C ARG A 221 -1.98 -5.09 2.63
N ARG A 222 -0.72 -5.29 2.24
CA ARG A 222 0.47 -4.87 2.98
C ARG A 222 0.51 -3.36 3.21
N ALA A 223 0.28 -2.58 2.15
CA ALA A 223 0.25 -1.12 2.24
C ALA A 223 -0.85 -0.64 3.20
N GLY A 224 -2.04 -1.25 3.13
CA GLY A 224 -3.14 -0.97 4.04
C GLY A 224 -2.80 -1.22 5.51
N ARG A 225 -2.23 -2.40 5.82
CA ARG A 225 -1.78 -2.75 7.18
C ARG A 225 -0.71 -1.81 7.70
N ALA A 226 0.32 -1.50 6.88
CA ALA A 226 1.36 -0.54 7.27
C ALA A 226 0.78 0.85 7.57
N ARG A 227 -0.17 1.32 6.75
CA ARG A 227 -0.86 2.60 7.00
C ARG A 227 -1.66 2.58 8.29
N ALA A 228 -2.41 1.51 8.55
CA ALA A 228 -3.17 1.35 9.79
C ALA A 228 -2.25 1.33 11.01
N TRP A 229 -1.13 0.62 10.93
CA TRP A 229 -0.13 0.55 11.99
C TRP A 229 0.47 1.93 12.28
N LEU A 230 0.91 2.66 11.26
CA LEU A 230 1.42 4.04 11.40
C LEU A 230 0.38 4.96 12.03
N ALA A 231 -0.89 4.85 11.64
CA ALA A 231 -1.96 5.64 12.23
C ALA A 231 -2.16 5.34 13.73
N GLY A 232 -1.95 4.09 14.15
CA GLY A 232 -1.92 3.69 15.57
C GLY A 232 -0.81 4.37 16.36
N GLU A 233 0.33 4.62 15.71
CA GLU A 233 1.47 5.39 16.24
C GLU A 233 1.28 6.91 16.11
N GLY A 234 0.12 7.38 15.64
CA GLY A 234 -0.18 8.80 15.45
C GLY A 234 0.45 9.41 14.19
N ILE A 235 0.90 8.58 13.26
CA ILE A 235 1.57 8.99 12.02
C ILE A 235 0.61 8.87 10.83
N ARG A 236 0.56 9.93 10.02
CA ARG A 236 -0.22 10.02 8.79
C ARG A 236 0.70 9.86 7.60
N ALA A 237 0.70 8.65 7.03
CA ALA A 237 1.55 8.32 5.89
C ALA A 237 1.21 9.15 4.64
N ARG A 238 2.27 9.65 3.97
CA ARG A 238 2.25 10.24 2.63
C ARG A 238 3.17 9.46 1.70
N PRO A 239 2.83 9.34 0.41
CA PRO A 239 3.74 8.70 -0.54
C PRO A 239 5.00 9.55 -0.72
N ARG A 240 6.17 8.90 -0.85
CA ARG A 240 7.40 9.61 -1.23
C ARG A 240 7.24 10.27 -2.59
N ARG A 241 7.50 11.57 -2.62
CA ARG A 241 7.64 12.33 -3.87
C ARG A 241 9.11 12.42 -4.20
N TRP A 242 9.49 12.06 -5.42
CA TRP A 242 10.89 12.10 -5.84
C TRP A 242 11.51 13.51 -5.81
N VAL A 243 10.67 14.56 -5.85
CA VAL A 243 11.13 15.95 -5.68
C VAL A 243 11.75 16.20 -4.29
N ASP A 244 11.36 15.43 -3.28
CA ASP A 244 11.89 15.53 -1.92
C ASP A 244 13.28 14.88 -1.79
N SER A 245 13.72 14.08 -2.77
CA SER A 245 15.04 13.42 -2.81
C SER A 245 16.12 14.25 -3.53
N ALA A 246 15.76 15.40 -4.10
CA ALA A 246 16.67 16.25 -4.90
C ALA A 246 17.13 17.52 -4.13
N GLY A 247 17.22 17.42 -2.80
CA GLY A 247 17.45 18.56 -1.92
C GLY A 247 18.48 18.32 -0.81
N ASP A 248 19.62 17.71 -1.11
CA ASP A 248 20.87 18.05 -0.42
C ASP A 248 22.07 17.66 -1.30
N GLY A 249 22.82 18.67 -1.74
CA GLY A 249 23.98 18.56 -2.63
C GLY A 249 24.72 19.89 -2.73
#